data_AF-J4KSG8-F1
#
_entry.id   AF-J4KSG8-F1
#
_cell.length_a   1.000
_cell.length_b   1.000
_cell.length_c   1.000
_cell.angle_alpha   90.00
_cell.angle_beta   90.00
_cell.angle_gamma   90.00
#
_symmetry.space_group_name_H-M   'P 1'
#
loop_
_entity.id
_entity.type
_entity.pdbx_description
1 polymer ?
#
loop_
_entity_poly.entity_id
_entity_poly.type
_entity_poly.pdbx_seq_one_letter_code
_entity_poly.pdbx_strand_id
1 'polypeptide(L)'
;MNKHLATIASLKPFYQKKIDVYLSPPIHYRMRCEFSYKNNSYVMFDKNNDYILMDKFNIASELIYNIQPKLLKLINENQIISKNLFQVNFRSNNDGDILVTLIYRKPINDDLCKSIDKLS
;
A
#
# COMPACT_ATOMS: atom_id res chain seq x y z
N MET A 1 6.97 26.40 0.25
CA MET A 1 6.57 26.83 1.62
C MET A 1 6.35 25.59 2.47
N ASN A 2 7.02 25.46 3.62
CA ASN A 2 6.87 24.29 4.50
C ASN A 2 5.42 24.22 5.02
N LYS A 3 4.71 23.09 4.80
CA LYS A 3 3.30 22.90 5.18
C LYS A 3 3.01 23.29 6.63
N HIS A 4 3.96 23.07 7.53
CA HIS A 4 3.82 23.39 8.95
C HIS A 4 3.73 24.89 9.20
N LEU A 5 4.55 25.70 8.51
CA LEU A 5 4.51 27.16 8.64
C LEU A 5 3.20 27.74 8.12
N ALA A 6 2.70 27.20 7.01
CA ALA A 6 1.42 27.62 6.44
C ALA A 6 0.25 27.34 7.40
N THR A 7 0.22 26.15 8.00
CA THR A 7 -0.80 25.77 9.00
C THR A 7 -0.70 26.61 10.27
N ILE A 8 0.50 26.84 10.81
CA ILE A 8 0.67 27.69 12.01
C ILE A 8 0.20 29.12 11.72
N ALA A 9 0.52 29.67 10.55
CA ALA A 9 0.06 30.99 10.14
C ALA A 9 -1.47 31.08 10.05
N SER A 10 -2.14 30.06 9.50
CA SER A 10 -3.60 30.05 9.40
C SER A 10 -4.32 29.92 10.75
N LEU A 11 -3.68 29.32 11.75
CA LEU A 11 -4.25 29.13 13.09
C LEU A 11 -4.05 30.36 14.00
N LYS A 12 -3.09 31.23 13.69
CA LYS A 12 -2.72 32.38 14.52
C LYS A 12 -3.88 33.29 14.96
N PRO A 13 -4.93 33.56 14.14
CA PRO A 13 -6.08 34.34 14.59
C PRO A 13 -6.92 33.66 15.69
N PHE A 14 -6.90 32.33 15.76
CA PHE A 14 -7.75 31.52 16.64
C PHE A 14 -6.99 30.91 17.82
N TYR A 15 -5.67 30.75 17.70
CA TYR A 15 -4.84 30.09 18.68
C TYR A 15 -3.47 30.77 18.78
N GLN A 16 -3.17 31.31 19.96
CA GLN A 16 -2.01 32.20 20.18
C GLN A 16 -0.87 31.50 20.95
N LYS A 17 -1.11 30.32 21.52
CA LYS A 17 -0.10 29.54 22.22
C LYS A 17 0.83 28.84 21.21
N LYS A 18 2.02 28.45 21.68
CA LYS A 18 2.94 27.62 20.91
C LYS A 18 2.25 26.31 20.50
N ILE A 19 2.40 25.94 19.23
CA ILE A 19 1.91 24.67 18.68
C ILE A 19 3.11 23.75 18.53
N ASP A 20 3.08 22.60 19.19
CA ASP A 20 4.10 21.57 19.03
C ASP A 20 3.89 20.81 17.72
N VAL A 21 5.00 20.53 17.03
CA VAL A 21 4.99 19.85 15.73
C VAL A 21 5.75 18.54 15.88
N TYR A 22 5.03 17.44 15.72
CA TYR A 22 5.60 16.09 15.72
C TYR A 22 5.73 15.59 14.29
N LEU A 23 6.96 15.32 13.86
CA LEU A 23 7.25 14.90 12.50
C LEU A 23 7.17 13.37 12.39
N SER A 24 6.49 12.90 11.35
CA SER A 24 6.57 11.50 10.93
C SER A 24 7.93 11.22 10.31
N PRO A 25 8.46 9.98 10.42
CA PRO A 25 9.55 9.52 9.58
C PRO A 25 9.25 9.75 8.09
N PRO A 26 10.28 10.00 7.25
CA PRO A 26 10.10 10.27 5.82
C PRO A 26 9.79 9.00 4.99
N ILE A 27 10.13 7.83 5.53
CA ILE A 27 9.92 6.50 4.93
C ILE A 27 9.29 5.58 5.97
N HIS A 28 8.72 4.46 5.53
CA HIS A 28 8.20 3.41 6.40
C HIS A 28 7.12 3.80 7.43
N TYR A 29 6.42 4.91 7.21
CA TYR A 29 5.39 5.39 8.13
C TYR A 29 3.97 4.95 7.76
N ARG A 30 3.76 4.40 6.56
CA ARG A 30 2.41 4.09 6.07
C ARG A 30 2.05 2.62 6.30
N MET A 31 1.18 2.39 7.28
CA MET A 31 0.74 1.05 7.68
C MET A 31 -0.31 0.41 6.76
N ARG A 32 -0.93 1.18 5.86
CA ARG A 32 -1.93 0.72 4.88
C ARG A 32 -1.60 1.21 3.48
N CYS A 33 -1.51 0.27 2.55
CA CYS A 33 -1.24 0.54 1.14
C CYS A 33 -2.21 -0.24 0.25
N GLU A 34 -2.67 0.40 -0.82
CA GLU A 34 -3.61 -0.18 -1.78
C GLU A 34 -3.04 0.04 -3.17
N PHE A 35 -2.89 -1.06 -3.92
CA PHE A 35 -2.30 -1.02 -5.24
C PHE A 35 -3.23 -1.69 -6.23
N SER A 36 -3.49 -1.05 -7.35
CA SER A 36 -4.04 -1.75 -8.50
C SER A 36 -3.04 -2.80 -8.98
N TYR A 37 -3.52 -3.85 -9.63
CA TYR A 37 -2.67 -4.87 -10.25
C TYR A 37 -2.89 -4.86 -11.77
N LYS A 38 -1.82 -4.64 -12.52
CA LYS A 38 -1.84 -4.61 -13.99
C LYS A 38 -0.46 -4.95 -14.53
N ASN A 39 -0.40 -5.60 -15.69
CA ASN A 39 0.86 -5.94 -16.37
C ASN A 39 1.88 -6.63 -15.44
N ASN A 40 1.43 -7.54 -14.56
CA ASN A 40 2.26 -8.26 -13.61
C ASN A 40 3.00 -7.38 -12.58
N SER A 41 2.50 -6.16 -12.34
CA SER A 41 3.07 -5.20 -11.37
C SER A 41 1.99 -4.59 -10.49
N TYR A 42 2.40 -4.06 -9.33
CA TYR A 42 1.59 -3.12 -8.58
C TYR A 42 1.53 -1.79 -9.32
N VAL A 43 0.40 -1.10 -9.21
CA VAL A 43 0.14 0.13 -9.94
C VAL A 43 -0.47 1.19 -9.03
N MET A 44 0.14 2.37 -9.07
CA MET A 44 -0.45 3.62 -8.60
C MET A 44 -0.65 4.58 -9.77
N PHE A 45 -1.37 5.66 -9.51
CA PHE A 45 -1.61 6.72 -10.49
C PHE A 45 -0.83 7.96 -10.11
N ASP A 46 -0.26 8.63 -11.10
CA ASP A 46 0.31 9.95 -10.92
C ASP A 46 -0.79 11.04 -10.90
N LYS A 47 -0.39 12.31 -10.89
CA LYS A 47 -1.34 13.44 -10.88
C LYS A 47 -2.14 13.59 -12.18
N ASN A 48 -1.67 13.00 -13.27
CA ASN A 48 -2.29 13.03 -14.60
C ASN A 48 -3.13 11.76 -14.86
N ASN A 49 -3.24 10.86 -13.88
CA ASN A 49 -3.83 9.51 -14.00
C ASN A 49 -3.04 8.55 -14.90
N ASP A 50 -1.74 8.79 -15.09
CA ASP A 50 -0.84 7.85 -15.75
C ASP A 50 -0.42 6.73 -14.80
N TYR A 51 -0.26 5.52 -15.34
CA TYR A 51 0.12 4.35 -14.57
C TYR A 51 1.60 4.41 -14.17
N ILE A 52 1.86 4.26 -12.88
CA ILE A 52 3.20 4.02 -12.34
C ILE A 52 3.28 2.56 -11.93
N LEU A 53 4.04 1.77 -12.70
CA LEU A 53 4.37 0.39 -12.34
C LEU A 53 5.41 0.38 -11.22
N MET A 54 5.22 -0.49 -10.24
CA MET A 54 6.13 -0.60 -9.12
C MET A 54 6.16 -2.01 -8.53
N ASP A 55 7.32 -2.34 -7.97
CA ASP A 55 7.55 -3.61 -7.28
C ASP A 55 7.69 -3.39 -5.76
N LYS A 56 8.04 -2.16 -5.36
CA LYS A 56 8.23 -1.73 -3.97
C LYS A 56 7.73 -0.31 -3.75
N PHE A 57 7.29 -0.02 -2.53
CA PHE A 57 6.84 1.30 -2.10
C PHE A 57 7.49 1.69 -0.76
N ASN A 58 8.55 2.51 -0.79
CA ASN A 58 9.37 2.88 0.38
C ASN A 58 8.62 3.65 1.47
N ILE A 59 7.45 4.22 1.16
CA ILE A 59 6.58 4.87 2.13
C ILE A 59 5.82 3.83 2.97
N ALA A 60 5.57 2.63 2.43
CA ALA A 60 4.94 1.54 3.17
C ALA A 60 5.82 1.13 4.36
N SER A 61 5.20 0.67 5.44
CA SER A 61 5.90 0.08 6.59
C SER A 61 6.94 -0.95 6.15
N GLU A 62 8.00 -1.14 6.95
CA GLU A 62 9.07 -2.07 6.61
C GLU A 62 8.55 -3.47 6.29
N LEU A 63 7.55 -3.93 7.04
CA LEU A 63 6.91 -5.24 6.83
C LEU A 63 6.28 -5.34 5.43
N ILE A 64 5.50 -4.33 5.02
CA ILE A 64 4.88 -4.28 3.69
C ILE A 64 5.97 -4.16 2.60
N TYR A 65 6.94 -3.27 2.80
CA TYR A 65 8.05 -3.04 1.88
C TYR A 65 8.84 -4.32 1.58
N ASN A 66 9.06 -5.15 2.62
CA ASN A 66 9.80 -6.40 2.51
C ASN A 66 9.01 -7.53 1.83
N ILE A 67 7.69 -7.60 2.05
CA ILE A 67 6.86 -8.68 1.47
C ILE A 67 6.40 -8.41 0.04
N GLN A 68 6.18 -7.14 -0.34
CA GLN A 68 5.71 -6.75 -1.67
C GLN A 68 6.40 -7.48 -2.84
N PRO A 69 7.74 -7.46 -2.98
CA PRO A 69 8.40 -8.08 -4.13
C PRO A 69 8.25 -9.61 -4.13
N LYS A 70 8.23 -10.24 -2.94
CA LYS A 70 8.08 -11.70 -2.81
C LYS A 70 6.67 -12.13 -3.20
N LEU A 71 5.66 -11.43 -2.68
CA LEU A 71 4.26 -11.70 -2.99
C LEU A 71 3.96 -11.46 -4.47
N LEU A 72 4.45 -10.38 -5.05
CA LEU A 72 4.25 -10.09 -6.48
C LEU A 72 4.78 -11.21 -7.36
N LYS A 73 5.99 -11.71 -7.06
CA LYS A 73 6.57 -12.85 -7.77
C LYS A 73 5.66 -14.09 -7.69
N LEU A 74 5.21 -14.46 -6.49
CA LEU A 74 4.34 -15.62 -6.29
C LEU A 74 2.98 -15.49 -7.01
N ILE A 75 2.39 -14.29 -7.01
CA ILE A 75 1.16 -13.99 -7.75
C ILE A 75 1.40 -14.20 -9.26
N ASN A 76 2.51 -13.69 -9.78
CA ASN A 76 2.83 -13.73 -11.21
C ASN A 76 3.14 -15.16 -11.70
N GLU A 77 3.71 -16.02 -10.85
CA GLU A 77 4.01 -17.42 -11.17
C GLU A 77 2.77 -18.32 -11.22
N ASN A 78 1.64 -17.87 -10.65
CA ASN A 78 0.40 -18.65 -10.62
C ASN A 78 -0.74 -17.94 -11.37
N GLN A 79 -1.08 -18.45 -12.55
CA GLN A 79 -2.16 -17.90 -13.38
C GLN A 79 -3.55 -17.95 -12.72
N ILE A 80 -3.83 -18.92 -11.83
CA ILE A 80 -5.11 -18.98 -11.12
C ILE A 80 -5.25 -17.77 -10.19
N ILE A 81 -4.16 -17.36 -9.56
CA ILE A 81 -4.07 -16.24 -8.61
C ILE A 81 -4.00 -14.90 -9.35
N SER A 82 -3.25 -14.77 -10.45
CA SER A 82 -3.14 -13.48 -11.17
C SER A 82 -4.33 -13.19 -12.09
N LYS A 83 -5.03 -14.22 -12.59
CA LYS A 83 -6.16 -14.04 -13.50
C LYS A 83 -7.32 -13.30 -12.82
N ASN A 84 -7.70 -12.16 -13.41
CA ASN A 84 -8.74 -11.25 -12.92
C ASN A 84 -8.47 -10.63 -11.53
N LEU A 85 -7.23 -10.71 -11.03
CA LEU A 85 -6.78 -9.90 -9.90
C LEU A 85 -6.76 -8.44 -10.36
N PHE A 86 -7.37 -7.54 -9.59
CA PHE A 86 -7.39 -6.11 -9.95
C PHE A 86 -6.77 -5.21 -8.90
N GLN A 87 -6.72 -5.64 -7.64
CA GLN A 87 -6.18 -4.83 -6.55
C GLN A 87 -5.61 -5.73 -5.44
N VAL A 88 -4.52 -5.25 -4.82
CA VAL A 88 -3.87 -5.86 -3.66
C VAL A 88 -3.78 -4.82 -2.55
N ASN A 89 -4.37 -5.14 -1.41
CA ASN A 89 -4.36 -4.29 -0.23
C ASN A 89 -3.49 -4.89 0.85
N PHE A 90 -2.69 -4.04 1.49
CA PHE A 90 -1.82 -4.39 2.60
C PHE A 90 -2.21 -3.59 3.83
N ARG A 91 -2.23 -4.25 4.98
CA ARG A 91 -2.33 -3.62 6.30
C ARG A 91 -1.33 -4.29 7.23
N SER A 92 -0.58 -3.48 7.95
CA SER A 92 0.32 -3.95 9.02
C SER A 92 -0.05 -3.28 10.34
N ASN A 93 0.38 -3.87 11.45
CA ASN A 93 0.29 -3.28 12.78
C ASN A 93 1.68 -3.12 13.40
N ASN A 94 1.74 -2.54 14.60
CA ASN A 94 2.99 -2.39 15.35
C ASN A 94 3.47 -3.69 16.01
N ASP A 95 2.62 -4.74 16.02
CA ASP A 95 2.95 -6.05 16.57
C ASP A 95 3.69 -6.95 15.57
N GLY A 96 3.87 -6.47 14.33
CA GLY A 96 4.58 -7.20 13.27
C GLY A 96 3.67 -8.10 12.43
N ASP A 97 2.35 -8.01 12.59
CA ASP A 97 1.39 -8.72 11.76
C ASP A 97 1.13 -7.99 10.45
N ILE A 98 0.81 -8.78 9.41
CA ILE A 98 0.39 -8.29 8.11
C ILE A 98 -0.85 -9.03 7.62
N LEU A 99 -1.83 -8.25 7.18
CA LEU A 99 -2.98 -8.71 6.43
C LEU A 99 -2.84 -8.28 4.98
N VAL A 100 -2.88 -9.25 4.09
CA VAL A 100 -2.94 -9.03 2.64
C VAL A 100 -4.32 -9.43 2.14
N THR A 101 -4.95 -8.55 1.35
CA THR A 101 -6.23 -8.83 0.69
C THR A 101 -6.04 -8.76 -0.82
N LEU A 102 -6.31 -9.88 -1.50
CA LEU A 102 -6.35 -9.96 -2.96
C LEU A 102 -7.79 -9.77 -3.43
N ILE A 103 -8.02 -8.80 -4.32
CA ILE A 103 -9.38 -8.45 -4.78
C ILE A 103 -9.54 -8.77 -6.27
N TYR A 104 -10.61 -9.50 -6.58
CA TYR A 104 -10.83 -10.12 -7.88
C TYR A 104 -12.09 -9.59 -8.59
N ARG A 105 -12.03 -9.50 -9.92
CA ARG A 105 -13.21 -9.29 -10.80
C ARG A 105 -13.75 -10.62 -11.33
N LYS A 106 -13.81 -11.62 -10.47
CA LYS A 106 -14.40 -12.94 -10.74
C LYS A 106 -14.96 -13.50 -9.43
N PRO A 107 -15.94 -14.42 -9.48
CA PRO A 107 -16.30 -15.22 -8.32
C PRO A 107 -15.09 -15.95 -7.76
N ILE A 108 -15.02 -16.06 -6.44
CA ILE A 108 -14.02 -16.87 -5.74
C ILE A 108 -14.49 -18.33 -5.79
N ASN A 109 -13.59 -19.23 -6.16
CA ASN A 109 -13.85 -20.67 -6.24
C ASN A 109 -12.80 -21.46 -5.47
N ASP A 110 -13.06 -22.75 -5.26
CA ASP A 110 -12.20 -23.62 -4.45
C ASP A 110 -10.77 -23.74 -5.00
N ASP A 111 -10.60 -23.74 -6.32
CA ASP A 111 -9.27 -23.80 -6.95
C ASP A 111 -8.43 -22.56 -6.64
N LEU A 112 -9.07 -21.38 -6.59
CA LEU A 112 -8.41 -20.15 -6.16
C LEU A 112 -8.04 -20.21 -4.68
N CYS A 113 -8.97 -20.62 -3.81
CA CYS A 113 -8.70 -20.76 -2.37
C CYS A 113 -7.51 -21.70 -2.14
N LYS A 114 -7.53 -22.90 -2.72
CA LYS A 114 -6.43 -23.88 -2.64
C LYS A 114 -5.10 -23.35 -3.19
N SER A 115 -5.15 -22.45 -4.18
CA SER A 115 -3.94 -21.82 -4.72
C SER A 115 -3.38 -20.77 -3.76
N ILE A 116 -4.25 -20.00 -3.10
CA ILE A 116 -3.86 -19.01 -2.10
C ILE A 116 -3.31 -19.68 -0.84
N ASP A 117 -3.90 -20.79 -0.38
CA ASP A 117 -3.42 -21.52 0.80
C ASP A 117 -1.98 -22.05 0.65
N LYS A 118 -1.48 -22.18 -0.59
CA LYS A 118 -0.10 -22.56 -0.90
C LYS A 118 0.89 -21.40 -0.86
N LEU A 119 0.40 -20.16 -0.74
CA LEU A 119 1.23 -18.96 -0.58
C LEU A 119 1.63 -18.69 0.86
N SER A 120 0.81 -19.15 1.82
CA SER A 120 1.04 -19.12 3.27
C SER A 120 1.91 -20.27 3.73
#